data_AF-A0A2V9UZE8-F1
#
_entry.id   AF-A0A2V9UZE8-F1
#
_cell.length_a   1.000
_cell.length_b   1.000
_cell.length_c   1.000
_cell.angle_alpha   90.00
_cell.angle_beta   90.00
_cell.angle_gamma   90.00
#
_symmetry.space_group_name_H-M   'P 1'
#
loop_
_entity.id
_entity.type
_entity.pdbx_description
1 polymer ?
#
loop_
_entity_poly.entity_id
_entity_poly.type
_entity_poly.pdbx_seq_one_letter_code
_entity_poly.pdbx_strand_id
1 'polypeptide(L)'
;MPVASPLKYADHVDRLGTKLFQRVCELDLEGRFAKHAISPYVADGEETTWYKILNPEYSQRLGREELFERDRHKAVPGWHRCSLACADLEEVNA
;
A
#
# COMPACT_ATOMS: atom_id res chain seq x y z
N MET A 1 8.82 23.53 -22.15
CA MET A 1 7.88 22.52 -21.59
C MET A 1 8.28 22.31 -20.14
N PRO A 2 7.39 22.42 -19.14
CA PRO A 2 7.76 22.16 -17.75
C PRO A 2 8.17 20.69 -17.61
N VAL A 3 9.27 20.43 -16.90
CA VAL A 3 9.73 19.06 -16.61
C VAL A 3 8.74 18.44 -15.63
N ALA A 4 8.12 17.33 -16.01
CA ALA A 4 7.20 16.62 -15.13
C ALA A 4 7.97 16.12 -13.88
N SER A 5 7.49 16.46 -12.69
CA SER A 5 8.00 15.90 -11.43
C SER A 5 7.83 14.38 -11.42
N PRO A 6 8.83 13.61 -10.97
CA PRO A 6 8.67 12.17 -10.77
C PRO A 6 7.69 11.85 -9.63
N LEU A 7 7.51 12.77 -8.67
CA LEU A 7 6.55 12.63 -7.58
C LEU A 7 5.20 13.24 -7.97
N LYS A 8 4.15 12.43 -7.92
CA LYS A 8 2.75 12.85 -8.11
C LYS A 8 1.98 12.69 -6.81
N TYR A 9 1.25 13.73 -6.43
CA TYR A 9 0.30 13.67 -5.32
C TYR A 9 -1.04 13.14 -5.83
N ALA A 10 -1.57 12.11 -5.18
CA ALA A 10 -2.92 11.62 -5.40
C ALA A 10 -3.81 12.17 -4.29
N ASP A 11 -4.78 13.00 -4.67
CA ASP A 11 -5.75 13.54 -3.72
C ASP A 11 -6.75 12.46 -3.27
N HIS A 12 -7.56 12.80 -2.29
CA HIS A 12 -8.59 11.97 -1.72
C HIS A 12 -9.98 12.44 -2.12
N VAL A 13 -10.95 11.54 -2.04
CA VAL A 13 -12.36 11.84 -2.29
C VAL A 13 -13.13 11.63 -1.00
N ASP A 14 -13.65 12.72 -0.42
CA ASP A 14 -14.48 12.66 0.78
C ASP A 14 -15.92 12.26 0.43
N ARG A 15 -16.54 11.42 1.28
CA ARG A 15 -17.95 10.98 1.26
C ARG A 15 -18.51 10.32 -0.01
N LEU A 16 -17.81 10.34 -1.14
CA LEU A 16 -18.29 9.79 -2.42
C LEU A 16 -17.68 8.41 -2.75
N GLY A 17 -17.38 7.64 -1.72
CA GLY A 17 -16.63 6.41 -1.86
C GLY A 17 -17.23 5.38 -2.83
N THR A 18 -18.55 5.19 -2.81
CA THR A 18 -19.23 4.25 -3.70
C THR A 18 -19.14 4.69 -5.16
N LYS A 19 -19.30 6.00 -5.43
CA LYS A 19 -19.18 6.54 -6.79
C LYS A 19 -17.74 6.44 -7.30
N LEU A 20 -16.76 6.71 -6.43
CA LEU A 20 -15.36 6.48 -6.76
C LEU A 20 -15.12 5.00 -7.09
N PHE A 21 -15.65 4.08 -6.29
CA PHE A 21 -15.49 2.64 -6.55
C PHE A 21 -16.11 2.20 -7.88
N GLN A 22 -17.29 2.73 -8.22
CA GLN A 22 -17.90 2.48 -9.54
C GLN A 22 -16.96 2.91 -10.67
N ARG A 23 -16.39 4.12 -10.59
CA ARG A 23 -15.41 4.59 -11.58
C ARG A 23 -14.13 3.78 -11.60
N VAL A 24 -13.64 3.33 -10.44
CA VAL A 24 -12.49 2.43 -10.33
C VAL A 24 -12.77 1.13 -11.10
N CYS A 25 -13.95 0.55 -10.96
CA CYS A 25 -14.33 -0.66 -11.71
C CYS A 25 -14.46 -0.40 -13.21
N GLU A 26 -15.12 0.70 -13.62
CA GLU A 26 -15.29 1.07 -15.03
C GLU A 26 -13.95 1.33 -15.75
N LEU A 27 -12.95 1.78 -15.01
CA LEU A 27 -11.59 2.01 -15.52
C LEU A 27 -10.67 0.79 -15.37
N ASP A 28 -11.21 -0.35 -14.92
CA ASP A 28 -10.45 -1.59 -14.68
C ASP A 28 -9.23 -1.38 -13.78
N LEU A 29 -9.42 -0.65 -12.68
CA LEU A 29 -8.42 -0.45 -11.65
C LEU A 29 -8.56 -1.50 -10.54
N GLU A 30 -7.46 -1.77 -9.82
CA GLU A 30 -7.40 -2.83 -8.79
C GLU A 30 -8.44 -2.66 -7.66
N GLY A 31 -8.73 -1.41 -7.28
CA GLY A 31 -9.61 -1.11 -6.16
C GLY A 31 -9.36 0.26 -5.57
N ARG A 32 -9.84 0.46 -4.34
CA ARG A 32 -9.65 1.69 -3.56
C ARG A 32 -9.26 1.40 -2.12
N PHE A 33 -8.64 2.38 -1.48
CA PHE A 33 -8.48 2.41 -0.03
C PHE A 33 -9.54 3.33 0.60
N ALA A 34 -10.22 2.83 1.63
CA ALA A 34 -11.04 3.64 2.52
C ALA A 34 -10.29 3.80 3.84
N LYS A 35 -10.14 5.04 4.30
CA LYS A 35 -9.43 5.38 5.54
C LYS A 35 -10.34 6.26 6.38
N HIS A 36 -10.34 6.05 7.69
CA HIS A 36 -11.00 6.96 8.60
C HIS A 36 -10.19 8.26 8.71
N ALA A 37 -10.79 9.40 8.41
CA ALA A 37 -10.08 10.67 8.20
C ALA A 37 -9.29 11.16 9.42
N ILE A 38 -9.72 10.82 10.63
CA ILE A 38 -9.09 11.24 11.89
C ILE A 38 -8.24 10.15 12.54
N SER A 39 -8.15 8.97 11.92
CA SER A 39 -7.38 7.87 12.50
C SER A 39 -5.88 8.20 12.46
N PRO A 40 -5.14 7.93 13.56
CA PRO A 40 -3.68 8.03 13.52
C PRO A 40 -3.12 7.00 12.53
N TYR A 41 -1.89 7.28 12.07
CA TYR A 41 -1.12 6.33 11.30
C TYR A 41 -0.47 5.35 12.27
N VAL A 42 -0.95 4.11 12.30
CA VAL A 42 -0.38 3.02 13.08
C VAL A 42 0.44 2.11 12.16
N ALA A 43 1.60 1.68 12.62
CA ALA A 43 2.48 0.79 11.84
C ALA A 43 1.98 -0.66 11.85
N ASP A 44 1.25 -1.06 12.90
CA ASP A 44 0.63 -2.37 12.99
C ASP A 44 -0.60 -2.44 12.07
N GLY A 45 -0.60 -3.42 11.18
CA GLY A 45 -1.66 -3.67 10.21
C GLY A 45 -2.98 -4.10 10.85
N GLU A 46 -2.93 -4.79 11.99
CA GLU A 46 -4.12 -5.32 12.66
C GLU A 46 -4.92 -4.23 13.39
N GLU A 47 -4.27 -3.11 13.71
CA GLU A 47 -4.90 -1.97 14.39
C GLU A 47 -5.38 -0.88 13.41
N THR A 48 -5.15 -1.04 12.10
CA THR A 48 -5.53 0.01 11.14
C THR A 48 -7.05 0.07 10.95
N THR A 49 -7.55 1.30 10.78
CA THR A 49 -8.94 1.55 10.34
C THR A 49 -9.07 1.57 8.81
N TRP A 50 -8.09 0.99 8.10
CA TRP A 50 -7.96 1.12 6.66
C TRP A 50 -8.48 -0.14 5.98
N TYR A 51 -9.40 0.06 5.04
CA TYR A 51 -9.98 -1.04 4.28
C TYR A 51 -9.52 -0.96 2.83
N LYS A 52 -8.88 -2.03 2.36
CA LYS A 52 -8.64 -2.24 0.93
C LYS A 52 -9.86 -2.91 0.32
N ILE A 53 -10.54 -2.22 -0.59
CA ILE A 53 -11.73 -2.71 -1.28
C ILE A 53 -11.33 -2.99 -2.72
N LEU A 54 -11.34 -4.27 -3.10
CA LEU A 54 -10.87 -4.73 -4.41
C LEU A 54 -12.00 -4.78 -5.43
N ASN A 55 -11.69 -4.40 -6.65
CA ASN A 55 -12.54 -4.65 -7.81
C ASN A 55 -12.47 -6.16 -8.15
N PRO A 56 -13.58 -6.92 -8.05
CA PRO A 56 -13.57 -8.35 -8.34
C PRO A 56 -13.26 -8.66 -9.81
N GLU A 57 -13.62 -7.75 -10.71
CA GLU A 57 -13.45 -7.89 -12.17
C GLU A 57 -12.10 -7.33 -12.66
N TYR A 58 -11.18 -6.99 -11.76
CA TYR A 58 -9.88 -6.43 -12.14
C TYR A 58 -9.08 -7.39 -13.02
N SER A 59 -8.86 -7.02 -14.28
CA SER A 59 -8.34 -7.92 -15.31
C SER A 59 -6.91 -8.39 -15.05
N GLN A 60 -6.08 -7.53 -14.44
CA GLN A 60 -4.67 -7.86 -14.15
C GLN A 60 -4.48 -8.60 -12.83
N ARG A 61 -5.56 -9.01 -12.15
CA ARG A 61 -5.47 -9.77 -10.90
C ARG A 61 -4.93 -11.18 -11.13
N LEU A 62 -5.38 -11.84 -12.19
CA LEU A 62 -5.07 -13.24 -12.48
C LEU A 62 -3.59 -13.40 -12.86
N GLY A 63 -2.88 -14.34 -12.22
CA GLY A 63 -1.47 -14.65 -12.51
C GLY A 63 -0.48 -13.61 -11.98
N ARG A 64 -0.94 -12.57 -11.28
CA ARG A 64 -0.07 -11.53 -10.72
C ARG A 64 0.75 -12.06 -9.55
N GLU A 65 0.21 -13.02 -8.81
CA GLU A 65 0.88 -13.75 -7.74
C GLU A 65 2.17 -14.44 -8.22
N GLU A 66 2.17 -15.04 -9.42
CA GLU A 66 3.33 -15.74 -9.97
C GLU A 66 4.52 -14.80 -10.19
N LEU A 67 4.23 -13.53 -10.57
CA LEU A 67 5.25 -12.51 -10.76
C LEU A 67 5.97 -12.15 -9.45
N PHE A 68 5.24 -12.14 -8.34
CA PHE A 68 5.82 -11.90 -7.02
C PHE A 68 6.51 -13.15 -6.43
N GLU A 69 6.07 -14.35 -6.79
CA GLU A 69 6.69 -15.60 -6.34
C GLU A 69 8.05 -15.85 -6.99
N ARG A 70 8.23 -15.48 -8.26
CA ARG A 70 9.52 -15.56 -8.93
C ARG A 70 10.63 -14.83 -8.16
N ASP A 71 10.29 -13.68 -7.58
CA ASP A 71 11.26 -12.77 -6.96
C ASP A 71 11.36 -12.95 -5.42
N ARG A 72 10.51 -13.80 -4.81
CA ARG A 72 10.52 -14.08 -3.36
C ARG A 72 11.80 -14.77 -2.84
N HIS A 73 12.65 -15.28 -3.72
CA HIS A 73 13.75 -16.18 -3.35
C HIS A 73 15.09 -15.50 -3.03
N LYS A 74 15.17 -14.17 -2.95
CA LYS A 74 16.43 -13.50 -2.57
C LYS A 74 16.17 -12.42 -1.53
N ALA A 75 16.67 -12.65 -0.32
CA ALA A 75 16.77 -11.60 0.68
C ALA A 75 17.57 -10.44 0.07
N VAL A 76 16.97 -9.25 0.02
CA VAL A 76 17.63 -8.05 -0.50
C VAL A 76 18.76 -7.69 0.47
N PRO A 77 20.03 -7.63 0.02
CA PRO A 77 21.14 -7.28 0.89
C PRO A 77 20.89 -5.93 1.58
N GLY A 78 20.94 -5.91 2.92
CA GLY A 78 20.75 -4.71 3.73
C GLY A 78 19.33 -4.41 4.21
N TRP A 79 18.31 -5.19 3.82
CA TRP A 79 16.93 -4.99 4.30
C TRP A 79 16.78 -5.21 5.82
N HIS A 80 17.62 -6.06 6.42
CA HIS A 80 17.67 -6.31 7.87
C HIS A 80 18.40 -5.23 8.66
N ARG A 81 18.95 -4.19 8.02
CA ARG A 81 19.77 -3.18 8.69
C ARG A 81 18.99 -2.35 9.70
N CYS A 82 17.72 -2.05 9.42
CA CYS A 82 16.84 -1.39 10.40
C CYS A 82 16.52 -2.30 11.59
N SER A 83 16.30 -3.60 11.34
CA SER A 83 16.06 -4.57 12.42
C SER A 83 17.28 -4.72 13.33
N LEU A 84 18.49 -4.77 12.76
CA LEU A 84 19.73 -4.77 13.53
C LEU A 84 19.87 -3.48 14.36
N ALA A 85 19.65 -2.32 13.74
CA ALA A 85 19.75 -1.04 14.44
C ALA A 85 18.73 -0.90 15.59
N CYS A 86 17.52 -1.45 15.44
CA CYS A 86 16.53 -1.48 16.52
C CYS A 86 16.95 -2.42 17.66
N ALA A 87 17.48 -3.61 17.34
CA ALA A 87 17.97 -4.56 18.34
C ALA A 87 19.16 -3.99 19.14
N ASP A 88 20.10 -3.33 18.45
CA ASP A 88 21.24 -2.66 19.08
C ASP A 88 20.77 -1.56 20.06
N LEU A 89 19.71 -0.82 19.72
CA LEU A 89 19.12 0.20 20.59
C LEU A 89 18.39 -0.42 21.79
N GLU A 90 17.76 -1.57 21.65
CA GLU A 90 17.09 -2.26 22.75
C GLU A 90 18.10 -2.83 23.76
N GLU A 91 19.23 -3.38 23.31
CA GLU A 91 20.32 -3.85 24.19
C GLU A 91 21.00 -2.69 24.95
N VAL A 92 21.15 -1.52 24.32
CA VAL A 92 21.74 -0.34 24.97
C VAL A 92 20.82 0.27 26.05
N ASN A 93 19.51 0.04 25.93
CA ASN A 93 18.50 0.56 26.86
C ASN A 93 18.05 -0.46 27.93
N ALA A 94 18.61 -1.67 27.94
CA ALA A 94 18.36 -2.74 28.92
C ALA A 94 19.33 -2.67 30.11
#